data_AF-A0A820WZF5-F1
#
_entry.id   AF-A0A820WZF5-F1
#
_cell.length_a   1.000
_cell.length_b   1.000
_cell.length_c   1.000
_cell.angle_alpha   90.00
_cell.angle_beta   90.00
_cell.angle_gamma   90.00
#
_symmetry.space_group_name_H-M   'P 1'
#
loop_
_entity.id
_entity.type
_entity.pdbx_description
1 polymer ?
#
loop_
_entity_poly.entity_id
_entity_poly.type
_entity_poly.pdbx_seq_one_letter_code
_entity_poly.pdbx_strand_id
1 'polypeptide(L)' 'GSEPNLADLNVYGVLTAIQGCEAFQDLMNNTKIQPWFERMKHKVEPHY' A
#
# COMPACT_ATOMS: atom_id res chain seq x y z
N GLY A 1 -6.05 10.99 5.53
CA GLY A 1 -7.35 10.94 6.23
C GLY A 1 -7.42 9.70 7.10
N SER A 2 -8.49 9.54 7.87
CA SER A 2 -8.76 8.33 8.67
C SER A 2 -9.36 7.18 7.85
N GLU A 3 -10.08 7.51 6.78
CA GLU A 3 -10.65 6.59 5.80
C GLU A 3 -9.97 6.80 4.44
N PRO A 4 -9.67 5.72 3.70
CA PRO A 4 -9.11 5.82 2.38
C PRO A 4 -10.10 6.44 1.39
N ASN A 5 -9.58 7.30 0.52
CA ASN A 5 -10.35 7.84 -0.60
C ASN A 5 -9.86 7.26 -1.94
N LEU A 6 -10.44 7.73 -3.05
CA LEU A 6 -10.07 7.26 -4.39
C LEU A 6 -8.58 7.40 -4.70
N ALA A 7 -7.91 8.45 -4.20
CA ALA A 7 -6.48 8.62 -4.41
C ALA A 7 -5.68 7.54 -3.66
N ASP A 8 -6.04 7.25 -2.40
CA ASP A 8 -5.39 6.20 -1.62
C ASP A 8 -5.56 4.83 -2.29
N LEU A 9 -6.77 4.53 -2.80
CA LEU A 9 -7.07 3.27 -3.50
C LEU A 9 -6.27 3.14 -4.81
N ASN A 10 -6.17 4.21 -5.59
CA ASN A 10 -5.42 4.22 -6.84
C ASN A 10 -3.93 3.96 -6.58
N VAL A 11 -3.34 4.65 -5.60
CA VAL A 11 -1.93 4.46 -5.24
C VAL A 11 -1.71 3.05 -4.68
N TYR A 12 -2.61 2.57 -3.81
CA TYR A 12 -2.53 1.21 -3.27
C TYR A 12 -2.54 0.15 -4.37
N GLY A 13 -3.45 0.28 -5.35
CA GLY A 13 -3.54 -0.64 -6.49
C GLY A 13 -2.28 -0.65 -7.38
N VAL A 14 -1.65 0.51 -7.59
CA VAL A 14 -0.38 0.58 -8.33
C VAL A 14 0.75 -0.12 -7.57
N LEU A 15 0.82 0.07 -6.25
CA LEU A 15 1.87 -0.52 -5.42
C LEU A 15 1.70 -2.03 -5.24
N THR A 16 0.47 -2.53 -5.12
CA THR A 16 0.22 -3.98 -5.07
C THR A 16 0.60 -4.69 -6.37
N ALA A 17 0.45 -4.04 -7.53
CA ALA A 17 0.86 -4.60 -8.82
C ALA A 17 2.38 -4.88 -8.91
N ILE A 18 3.20 -4.22 -8.08
CA ILE A 18 4.66 -4.38 -8.06
C ILE A 18 5.18 -5.09 -6.80
N GLN A 19 4.31 -5.68 -5.97
CA GLN A 19 4.63 -6.16 -4.61
C GLN A 19 5.66 -7.31 -4.53
N GLY A 20 6.08 -7.89 -5.65
CA GLY A 20 7.14 -8.91 -5.72
C GLY A 20 8.47 -8.42 -6.30
N CYS A 21 8.56 -7.16 -6.71
CA CYS A 21 9.74 -6.60 -7.37
C CYS A 21 10.70 -5.97 -6.33
N GLU A 22 11.98 -5.89 -6.71
CA GLU A 22 13.01 -5.19 -5.92
C GLU A 22 12.63 -3.73 -5.65
N ALA A 23 12.06 -3.04 -6.63
CA ALA A 23 11.58 -1.67 -6.48
C ALA A 23 10.53 -1.49 -5.36
N PHE A 24 9.69 -2.49 -5.11
CA PHE A 24 8.75 -2.44 -3.99
C PHE A 24 9.48 -2.59 -2.65
N GLN A 25 10.46 -3.49 -2.56
CA GLN A 25 11.28 -3.64 -1.37
C GLN A 25 12.06 -2.35 -1.05
N ASP A 26 12.67 -1.74 -2.07
CA ASP A 26 13.38 -0.47 -1.93
C ASP A 26 12.47 0.65 -1.46
N LEU A 27 11.27 0.76 -2.02
CA LEU A 27 10.27 1.73 -1.60
C LEU A 27 9.89 1.54 -0.12
N MET A 28 9.69 0.30 0.31
CA MET A 28 9.30 -0.03 1.69
C MET A 28 10.44 0.26 2.68
N ASN A 29 11.68 -0.01 2.30
CA ASN A 29 12.85 0.15 3.18
C ASN A 29 13.37 1.59 3.25
N ASN A 30 13.27 2.35 2.16
CA ASN A 30 13.90 3.67 2.03
C ASN A 30 12.92 4.84 2.20
N THR A 31 11.63 4.56 2.45
CA THR A 31 10.62 5.60 2.68
C THR A 31 9.74 5.29 3.88
N LYS A 32 8.88 6.24 4.24
CA LYS A 32 7.90 6.07 5.34
C LYS A 32 6.53 5.58 4.85
N ILE A 33 6.46 4.98 3.65
CA ILE A 33 5.18 4.56 3.07
C ILE A 33 4.61 3.30 3.71
N GLN A 34 5.47 2.44 4.27
CA GLN A 34 5.08 1.13 4.82
C GLN A 34 3.90 1.21 5.81
N PRO A 35 3.89 2.09 6.83
CA PRO A 35 2.74 2.21 7.73
C PRO A 35 1.44 2.59 7.02
N TRP A 36 1.48 3.38 5.94
CA TRP A 36 0.28 3.69 5.15
C TRP A 36 -0.15 2.49 4.31
N PHE A 37 0.79 1.78 3.67
CA PHE A 37 0.50 0.62 2.84
C PHE A 37 -0.14 -0.52 3.65
N GLU A 38 0.37 -0.79 4.86
CA GLU A 38 -0.20 -1.81 5.76
C GLU A 38 -1.61 -1.44 6.23
N ARG A 39 -1.87 -0.15 6.53
CA ARG A 39 -3.24 0.32 6.85
C ARG A 39 -4.18 0.14 5.67
N MET A 40 -3.73 0.45 4.45
CA MET A 40 -4.51 0.24 3.23
C MET A 40 -4.80 -1.24 3.01
N LYS A 41 -3.80 -2.09 3.17
CA LYS A 41 -3.94 -3.54 3.07
C LYS A 41 -5.01 -4.08 4.02
N HIS A 42 -4.94 -3.71 5.29
CA HIS A 42 -5.94 -4.12 6.28
C HIS A 42 -7.36 -3.59 6.01
N LYS A 43 -7.48 -2.43 5.35
CA LYS A 43 -8.77 -1.81 5.01
C LYS A 43 -9.40 -2.39 3.73
N VAL A 44 -8.58 -2.87 2.80
CA VAL A 44 -9.01 -3.32 1.46
C VAL A 44 -9.07 -4.84 1.35
N GLU A 45 -8.16 -5.58 1.98
CA GLU A 45 -8.20 -7.04 1.97
C GLU A 45 -9.24 -7.54 3.00
N PRO A 46 -10.22 -8.35 2.57
CA PRO A 46 -11.14 -8.99 3.51
C PRO A 46 -10.39 -10.01 4.36
N HIS A 47 -10.50 -9.89 5.69
CA HIS A 47 -10.17 -11.01 6.59
C HIS A 47 -11.22 -12.11 6.36
N TYR A 48 -10.81 -13.21 5.73
CA TYR A 48 -11.58 -14.46 5.71
C TYR A 48 -11.22 -15.34 6.90
#